data_AF-A0ABD0K826-F1
#
_entry.id   AF-A0ABD0K826-F1
#
_cell.length_a   1.000
_cell.length_b   1.000
_cell.length_c   1.000
_cell.angle_alpha   90.00
_cell.angle_beta   90.00
_cell.angle_gamma   90.00
#
_symmetry.space_group_name_H-M   'P 1'
#
loop_
_entity.id
_entity.type
_entity.pdbx_description
1 polymer ?
#
loop_
_entity_poly.entity_id
_entity_poly.type
_entity_poly.pdbx_seq_one_letter_code
_entity_poly.pdbx_strand_id
1 'polypeptide(L)'
;MPPLATSTKGMKKSMKSKAPRGVDKSGKRKKRRKESFGIYLYRVLKQIHTDMGISSKAMNIMNSFINDILDRVATEASRLAKFTDRRTTSSREVQTAVRLLLPGELAKHAVSEGTKAVSKYTIDK
;
A
#
# COMPACT_ATOMS: atom_id res chain seq x y z
N MET A 1 60.32 19.71 6.20
CA MET A 1 60.64 20.95 5.46
C MET A 1 62.12 20.91 5.10
N PRO A 2 62.63 21.49 3.99
CA PRO A 2 62.04 22.18 2.80
C PRO A 2 62.58 21.53 1.47
N PRO A 3 62.57 22.13 0.23
CA PRO A 3 62.01 23.40 -0.26
C PRO A 3 61.11 23.32 -1.52
N LEU A 4 60.57 24.50 -1.87
CA LEU A 4 59.67 24.87 -2.98
C LEU A 4 60.41 25.24 -4.29
N ALA A 5 59.58 25.33 -5.36
CA ALA A 5 59.73 26.05 -6.65
C ALA A 5 60.22 25.16 -7.83
N THR A 6 59.65 25.21 -9.04
CA THR A 6 59.31 26.38 -9.87
C THR A 6 58.23 26.09 -10.93
N SER A 7 57.64 27.17 -11.43
CA SER A 7 56.58 27.28 -12.45
C SER A 7 57.12 27.18 -13.89
N THR A 8 56.41 26.49 -14.79
CA THR A 8 56.53 26.68 -16.26
C THR A 8 55.17 26.60 -16.98
N LYS A 9 54.61 27.79 -17.20
CA LYS A 9 53.96 28.30 -18.41
C LYS A 9 53.67 27.32 -19.59
N GLY A 10 52.38 27.23 -19.94
CA GLY A 10 51.92 27.41 -21.33
C GLY A 10 51.39 26.19 -22.10
N MET A 11 50.18 26.33 -22.68
CA MET A 11 49.84 26.12 -24.11
C MET A 11 48.47 25.44 -24.35
N LYS A 12 47.52 26.24 -24.87
CA LYS A 12 46.46 25.93 -25.87
C LYS A 12 45.45 24.77 -25.66
N LYS A 13 44.23 25.18 -25.28
CA LYS A 13 42.94 25.03 -26.00
C LYS A 13 42.73 23.76 -26.85
N SER A 14 41.81 22.88 -26.43
CA SER A 14 41.08 21.98 -27.33
C SER A 14 39.73 21.52 -26.77
N MET A 15 38.69 21.79 -27.58
CA MET A 15 37.40 21.08 -27.71
C MET A 15 36.51 20.91 -26.48
N LYS A 16 35.54 21.82 -26.37
CA LYS A 16 34.25 21.61 -25.69
C LYS A 16 33.52 20.47 -26.42
N SER A 17 33.59 19.25 -25.89
CA SER A 17 32.83 18.11 -26.37
C SER A 17 31.33 18.40 -26.21
N LYS A 18 30.62 18.56 -27.33
CA LYS A 18 29.16 18.54 -27.35
C LYS A 18 28.72 17.15 -26.89
N ALA A 19 28.14 17.05 -25.70
CA ALA A 19 27.42 15.86 -25.29
C ALA A 19 26.34 15.54 -26.35
N PRO A 20 26.22 14.28 -26.82
CA PRO A 20 25.14 13.92 -27.70
C PRO A 20 23.83 14.14 -26.94
N ARG A 21 22.88 14.86 -27.55
CA ARG A 21 21.49 14.92 -27.08
C ARG A 21 20.98 13.49 -27.03
N GLY A 22 20.93 12.93 -25.82
CA GLY A 22 20.25 11.68 -25.56
C GLY A 22 18.83 11.83 -26.05
N VAL A 23 18.48 11.05 -27.06
CA VAL A 23 17.11 10.86 -27.49
C VAL A 23 16.38 10.36 -26.25
N ASP A 24 15.51 11.20 -25.68
CA ASP A 24 14.50 10.78 -24.71
C ASP A 24 13.65 9.71 -25.39
N LYS A 25 14.10 8.45 -25.27
CA LYS A 25 13.24 7.29 -25.42
C LYS A 25 12.17 7.52 -24.38
N SER A 26 11.03 8.02 -24.83
CA SER A 26 9.76 8.19 -24.13
C SER A 26 9.52 6.97 -23.26
N GLY A 27 10.08 7.03 -22.06
CA GLY A 27 10.03 5.96 -21.09
C GLY A 27 8.57 5.80 -20.74
N LYS A 28 8.01 4.63 -21.10
CA LYS A 28 6.65 4.21 -20.77
C LYS A 28 6.31 4.78 -19.39
N ARG A 29 5.41 5.78 -19.40
CA ARG A 29 4.94 6.52 -18.24
C ARG A 29 4.70 5.48 -17.14
N LYS A 30 5.51 5.48 -16.07
CA LYS A 30 5.40 4.50 -14.98
C LYS A 30 3.95 4.50 -14.54
N LYS A 31 3.21 3.44 -14.87
CA LYS A 31 1.80 3.33 -14.53
C LYS A 31 1.72 3.44 -13.02
N ARG A 32 1.03 4.47 -12.51
CA ARG A 32 0.76 4.59 -11.07
C ARG A 32 0.24 3.25 -10.60
N ARG A 33 0.91 2.64 -9.61
CA ARG A 33 0.51 1.37 -9.03
C ARG A 33 -0.89 1.58 -8.46
N LYS A 34 -1.88 0.92 -9.04
CA LYS A 34 -3.24 0.94 -8.50
C LYS A 34 -3.19 0.13 -7.22
N GLU A 35 -3.56 0.74 -6.09
CA GLU A 35 -3.72 0.01 -4.84
C GLU A 35 -4.81 -1.06 -5.05
N SER A 36 -4.48 -2.29 -4.70
CA SER A 36 -5.34 -3.44 -4.91
C SER A 36 -5.04 -4.50 -3.85
N PHE A 37 -6.10 -5.19 -3.44
CA PHE A 37 -6.05 -6.31 -2.51
C PHE A 37 -5.67 -7.63 -3.19
N GLY A 38 -5.33 -7.65 -4.48
CA GLY A 38 -5.09 -8.88 -5.25
C GLY A 38 -4.06 -9.82 -4.64
N ILE A 39 -2.97 -9.30 -4.06
CA ILE A 39 -1.96 -10.15 -3.41
C ILE A 39 -2.56 -10.87 -2.19
N TYR A 40 -3.36 -10.17 -1.37
CA TYR A 40 -3.98 -10.74 -0.18
C TYR A 40 -5.10 -11.73 -0.54
N LEU A 41 -5.90 -11.41 -1.56
CA LEU A 41 -6.92 -12.31 -2.11
C LEU A 41 -6.30 -13.62 -2.58
N TYR A 42 -5.16 -13.56 -3.27
CA TYR A 42 -4.44 -14.76 -3.70
C TYR A 42 -3.89 -15.57 -2.52
N ARG A 43 -3.31 -14.90 -1.50
CA ARG A 43 -2.79 -15.57 -0.29
C ARG A 43 -3.91 -16.30 0.47
N VAL A 44 -5.06 -15.66 0.65
CA VAL A 44 -6.22 -16.27 1.33
C VAL A 44 -6.78 -17.43 0.51
N LEU A 45 -6.88 -17.28 -0.82
CA LEU A 45 -7.33 -18.36 -1.70
C LEU A 45 -6.44 -19.59 -1.56
N LYS A 46 -5.12 -19.43 -1.60
CA LYS A 46 -4.18 -20.57 -1.49
C LYS A 46 -4.11 -21.17 -0.09
N GLN A 47 -4.50 -20.44 0.95
CA GLN A 47 -4.62 -20.98 2.30
C GLN A 47 -5.81 -21.95 2.43
N ILE A 48 -6.88 -21.74 1.65
CA ILE A 48 -8.12 -22.54 1.75
C ILE A 48 -8.18 -23.60 0.64
N HIS A 49 -7.73 -23.26 -0.58
CA HIS A 49 -7.75 -24.12 -1.76
C HIS A 49 -6.42 -24.03 -2.52
N THR A 50 -5.51 -24.96 -2.24
CA THR A 50 -4.17 -24.99 -2.85
C THR A 50 -4.22 -25.18 -4.37
N ASP A 51 -5.19 -25.94 -4.87
CA ASP A 51 -5.21 -26.41 -6.26
C ASP A 51 -6.12 -25.55 -7.17
N MET A 52 -6.86 -24.61 -6.59
CA MET A 52 -7.77 -23.72 -7.32
C MET A 52 -7.09 -22.42 -7.78
N GLY A 53 -7.45 -21.95 -8.97
CA GLY A 53 -7.07 -20.64 -9.49
C GLY A 53 -8.25 -19.66 -9.51
N ILE A 54 -7.97 -18.36 -9.57
CA ILE A 54 -8.98 -17.30 -9.73
C ILE A 54 -8.74 -16.53 -11.02
N SER A 55 -9.80 -16.30 -11.79
CA SER A 55 -9.71 -15.52 -13.03
C SER A 55 -9.48 -14.03 -12.74
N SER A 56 -8.90 -13.30 -13.69
CA SER A 56 -8.69 -11.84 -13.56
C SER A 56 -10.01 -11.07 -13.36
N LYS A 57 -11.10 -11.52 -14.00
CA LYS A 57 -12.43 -10.93 -13.82
C LYS A 57 -12.95 -11.15 -12.40
N ALA A 58 -12.85 -12.37 -11.88
CA ALA A 58 -13.25 -12.69 -10.52
C ALA A 58 -12.39 -11.94 -9.48
N MET A 59 -11.09 -11.81 -9.73
CA MET A 59 -10.18 -11.04 -8.89
C MET A 59 -10.61 -9.57 -8.79
N ASN A 60 -11.00 -8.95 -9.92
CA ASN A 60 -11.48 -7.57 -9.92
C ASN A 60 -12.80 -7.42 -9.15
N ILE A 61 -13.73 -8.38 -9.28
CA ILE A 61 -14.99 -8.39 -8.51
C ILE A 61 -14.69 -8.47 -7.01
N MET A 62 -13.81 -9.39 -6.60
CA MET A 62 -13.42 -9.54 -5.20
C MET A 62 -12.73 -8.28 -4.65
N ASN A 63 -11.88 -7.64 -5.45
CA ASN A 63 -11.24 -6.38 -5.06
C ASN A 63 -12.28 -5.27 -4.86
N SER A 64 -13.26 -5.13 -5.76
CA SER A 64 -14.35 -4.15 -5.59
C SER A 64 -15.22 -4.46 -4.39
N PHE A 65 -15.51 -5.74 -4.13
CA PHE A 65 -16.27 -6.18 -2.95
C PHE A 65 -15.59 -5.75 -1.65
N ILE A 66 -14.27 -5.95 -1.52
CA ILE A 66 -13.52 -5.50 -0.34
C ILE A 66 -13.60 -3.98 -0.18
N ASN A 67 -13.49 -3.22 -1.27
CA ASN A 67 -13.58 -1.76 -1.19
C ASN A 67 -14.98 -1.30 -0.73
N ASP A 68 -16.06 -1.90 -1.23
CA ASP A 68 -17.43 -1.58 -0.77
C ASP A 68 -17.60 -1.83 0.73
N ILE A 69 -17.12 -2.98 1.23
CA ILE A 69 -17.17 -3.28 2.67
C ILE A 69 -16.30 -2.30 3.47
N LEU A 70 -15.10 -1.96 3.00
CA LEU A 70 -14.21 -1.02 3.67
C LEU A 70 -14.84 0.36 3.78
N ASP A 71 -15.44 0.87 2.71
CA ASP A 71 -16.10 2.18 2.68
C ASP A 71 -17.30 2.20 3.63
N ARG A 72 -18.08 1.11 3.70
CA ARG A 72 -19.18 0.97 4.67
C ARG A 72 -18.67 1.00 6.11
N VAL A 73 -17.62 0.23 6.42
CA VAL A 73 -17.01 0.20 7.77
C VAL A 73 -16.44 1.56 8.14
N ALA A 74 -15.72 2.22 7.23
CA ALA A 74 -15.14 3.54 7.47
C ALA A 74 -16.22 4.60 7.73
N THR A 75 -17.30 4.57 6.95
CA THR A 75 -18.44 5.49 7.12
C THR A 75 -19.11 5.29 8.47
N GLU A 76 -19.38 4.04 8.86
CA GLU A 76 -20.05 3.74 10.11
C GLU A 76 -19.15 4.02 11.32
N ALA A 77 -17.86 3.70 11.24
CA ALA A 77 -16.88 4.05 12.28
C ALA A 77 -16.74 5.57 12.44
N SER A 78 -16.79 6.34 11.35
CA SER A 78 -16.78 7.81 11.40
C SER A 78 -18.04 8.36 12.08
N ARG A 79 -19.22 7.77 11.82
CA ARG A 79 -20.46 8.14 12.51
C ARG A 79 -20.37 7.86 14.01
N LEU A 80 -19.82 6.72 14.40
CA LEU A 80 -19.63 6.37 15.82
C LEU A 80 -18.63 7.29 16.53
N ALA A 81 -17.55 7.71 15.85
CA ALA A 81 -16.61 8.69 16.40
C ALA A 81 -17.31 10.04 16.65
N LYS A 82 -18.14 10.49 15.70
CA LYS A 82 -18.94 11.72 15.85
C LYS A 82 -19.97 11.61 16.97
N PHE A 83 -20.63 10.46 17.12
CA PHE A 83 -21.61 10.23 18.19
C PHE A 83 -20.99 10.28 19.59
N THR A 84 -19.70 9.98 19.71
CA THR A 84 -18.95 10.01 20.97
C THR A 84 -18.12 11.29 21.15
N ASP A 85 -18.38 12.33 20.33
CA ASP A 85 -17.65 13.61 20.29
C ASP A 85 -16.13 13.48 20.11
N ARG A 86 -15.68 12.41 19.47
CA ARG A 86 -14.26 12.15 19.18
C ARG A 86 -13.89 12.63 17.79
N ARG A 87 -12.75 13.31 17.69
CA ARG A 87 -12.14 13.72 16.42
C ARG A 87 -11.34 12.61 15.74
N THR A 88 -11.04 11.54 16.46
CA THR A 88 -10.20 10.42 16.00
C THR A 88 -10.96 9.11 16.12
N THR A 89 -10.97 8.33 15.03
CA THR A 89 -11.51 6.97 15.03
C THR A 89 -10.49 6.03 15.69
N SER A 90 -10.87 5.37 16.78
CA SER A 90 -10.07 4.35 17.46
C SER A 90 -10.50 2.94 17.02
N SER A 91 -9.75 1.93 17.49
CA SER A 91 -10.03 0.51 17.22
C SER A 91 -11.42 0.10 17.73
N ARG A 92 -11.93 0.75 18.78
CA ARG A 92 -13.25 0.49 19.35
C ARG A 92 -14.38 0.86 18.37
N GLU A 93 -14.29 2.02 17.72
CA GLU A 93 -15.30 2.45 16.75
C GLU A 93 -15.28 1.55 15.51
N VAL A 94 -14.09 1.12 15.05
CA VAL A 94 -13.97 0.15 13.95
C VAL A 94 -14.58 -1.21 14.33
N GLN A 95 -14.26 -1.74 15.51
CA GLN A 95 -14.79 -3.02 15.98
C GLN A 95 -16.31 -2.99 16.14
N THR A 96 -16.86 -1.87 16.62
CA THR A 96 -18.30 -1.67 16.77
C THR A 96 -18.98 -1.54 15.41
N ALA A 97 -18.40 -0.79 14.47
CA ALA A 97 -18.90 -0.66 13.10
C ALA A 97 -19.00 -2.02 12.39
N VAL A 98 -18.00 -2.90 12.56
CA VAL A 98 -18.03 -4.26 12.00
C VAL A 98 -19.18 -5.08 12.58
N ARG A 99 -19.48 -4.96 13.87
CA ARG A 99 -20.62 -5.64 14.51
C ARG A 99 -21.98 -5.12 14.06
N LEU A 100 -22.07 -3.84 13.66
CA LEU A 100 -23.29 -3.26 13.13
C LEU A 100 -23.54 -3.67 11.67
N LEU A 101 -22.48 -3.82 10.88
CA LEU A 101 -22.57 -4.12 9.45
C LEU A 101 -22.72 -5.60 9.13
N LEU A 102 -22.17 -6.50 9.97
CA LEU A 102 -22.21 -7.94 9.74
C LEU A 102 -23.21 -8.64 10.68
N PRO A 103 -24.06 -9.55 10.17
CA PRO A 103 -25.01 -10.28 11.00
C PRO A 103 -24.38 -11.50 11.68
N GLY A 104 -24.87 -11.81 12.90
CA GLY A 104 -24.68 -13.10 13.57
C GLY A 104 -23.23 -13.59 13.68
N GLU A 105 -22.97 -14.81 13.19
CA GLU A 105 -21.65 -15.45 13.25
C GLU A 105 -20.57 -14.71 12.44
N LEU A 106 -20.95 -13.98 11.38
CA LEU A 106 -19.99 -13.21 10.58
C LEU A 106 -19.33 -12.10 11.40
N ALA A 107 -20.11 -11.40 12.24
CA ALA A 107 -19.56 -10.38 13.13
C ALA A 107 -18.60 -10.99 14.16
N LYS A 108 -18.96 -12.14 14.73
CA LYS A 108 -18.11 -12.83 15.72
C LYS A 108 -16.77 -13.24 15.11
N HIS A 109 -16.79 -13.86 13.94
CA HIS A 109 -15.58 -14.26 13.22
C HIS A 109 -14.74 -13.05 12.80
N ALA A 110 -15.35 -12.03 12.19
CA ALA A 110 -14.63 -10.84 11.74
C ALA A 110 -13.91 -10.13 12.90
N VAL A 111 -14.58 -10.00 14.05
CA VAL A 111 -13.98 -9.39 15.24
C VAL A 111 -12.88 -10.27 15.83
N SER A 112 -13.11 -11.58 15.98
CA SER A 112 -12.11 -12.51 16.50
C SER A 112 -10.84 -12.53 15.64
N GLU A 113 -10.98 -12.68 14.32
CA GLU A 113 -9.85 -12.67 13.40
C GLU A 113 -9.15 -11.32 13.34
N GLY A 114 -9.91 -10.21 13.43
CA GLY A 114 -9.35 -8.86 13.53
C GLY A 114 -8.46 -8.69 14.76
N THR A 115 -8.89 -9.13 15.94
CA THR A 115 -8.09 -9.04 17.17
C THR A 115 -6.82 -9.88 17.07
N LYS A 116 -6.91 -11.11 16.54
CA LYS A 116 -5.73 -11.95 16.31
C LYS A 116 -4.73 -11.30 15.35
N ALA A 117 -5.22 -10.67 14.29
CA ALA A 117 -4.39 -9.99 13.31
C ALA A 117 -3.63 -8.80 13.93
N VAL A 118 -4.27 -8.02 14.81
CA VAL A 118 -3.61 -6.92 15.54
C VAL A 118 -2.47 -7.45 16.41
N SER A 119 -2.71 -8.54 17.17
CA SER A 119 -1.66 -9.15 17.98
C SER A 119 -0.46 -9.61 17.15
N LYS A 120 -0.70 -10.29 16.01
CA LYS A 120 0.38 -10.71 15.10
C LYS A 120 1.14 -9.51 14.54
N TYR A 121 0.44 -8.45 14.13
CA TYR A 121 1.06 -7.25 13.58
C TYR A 121 1.99 -6.54 14.59
N THR A 122 1.63 -6.55 15.87
CA THR A 122 2.48 -5.98 16.91
C THR A 122 3.73 -6.82 17.20
N ILE A 123 3.66 -8.14 17.02
CA ILE A 123 4.76 -9.08 17.31
C ILE A 123 5.75 -9.17 16.14
N ASP A 124 5.28 -9.15 14.89
CA ASP A 124 6.10 -9.26 13.67
C ASP A 124 6.92 -7.99 13.34
N LYS A 125 7.00 -7.04 14.28
CA LYS A 125 7.64 -5.73 14.09
C LYS A 125 9.08 -5.69 14.58
#